data_AF-A0A8T6W877-F1
#
_entry.id   AF-A0A8T6W877-F1
#
_cell.length_a   1.000
_cell.length_b   1.000
_cell.length_c   1.000
_cell.angle_alpha   90.00
_cell.angle_beta   90.00
_cell.angle_gamma   90.00
#
_symmetry.space_group_name_H-M   'P 1'
#
loop_
_entity.id
_entity.type
_entity.pdbx_description
1 polymer ?
#
loop_
_entity_poly.entity_id
_entity_poly.type
_entity_poly.pdbx_seq_one_letter_code
_entity_poly.pdbx_strand_id
1 'polypeptide(L)' 'RLCRIRGKMKRRAWVRRGDIVLVSPWDFQSEERGDIIWRYRRDQAEWLRRNGYLEISR' A
#
# COMPACT_ATOMS: atom_id res chain seq x y z
N ARG A 1 -10.95 1.96 1.64
CA ARG A 1 -10.70 0.88 2.61
C ARG A 1 -10.06 1.46 3.86
N LEU A 2 -10.49 1.03 5.05
CA LEU A 2 -9.85 1.34 6.33
C LEU A 2 -8.75 0.31 6.56
N CYS A 3 -7.49 0.72 6.54
CA CYS A 3 -6.36 -0.22 6.62
C CYS A 3 -5.55 -0.02 7.91
N ARG A 4 -5.10 -1.13 8.50
CA ARG A 4 -4.20 -1.14 9.66
C ARG A 4 -2.75 -1.24 9.21
N ILE A 5 -1.84 -0.48 9.81
CA ILE A 5 -0.40 -0.66 9.56
C ILE A 5 0.07 -1.91 10.31
N ARG A 6 0.55 -2.92 9.57
CA ARG A 6 1.05 -4.17 10.19
C ARG A 6 2.18 -3.86 11.16
N GLY A 7 2.17 -4.48 12.34
CA GLY A 7 3.11 -4.15 13.43
C GLY A 7 4.59 -4.17 13.03
N LYS A 8 4.99 -5.16 12.20
CA LYS A 8 6.35 -5.25 11.65
C LYS A 8 6.72 -4.03 10.79
N MET A 9 5.77 -3.50 10.01
CA MET A 9 5.98 -2.29 9.21
C MET A 9 6.04 -1.05 10.09
N LYS A 10 5.14 -0.92 11.07
CA LYS A 10 5.07 0.27 11.93
C LYS A 10 6.41 0.62 12.58
N ARG A 11 7.25 -0.40 12.84
CA ARG A 11 8.60 -0.25 13.39
C ARG A 11 9.69 0.10 12.37
N ARG A 12 9.43 -0.06 11.06
CA ARG A 12 10.43 0.01 9.98
C ARG A 12 10.21 1.16 9.01
N ALA A 13 8.99 1.63 8.85
CA ALA A 13 8.65 2.65 7.88
C ALA A 13 7.56 3.58 8.40
N TRP A 14 7.72 4.87 8.12
CA TRP A 14 6.71 5.88 8.33
C TRP A 14 5.85 5.98 7.07
N VAL A 15 4.53 5.97 7.24
CA VAL A 15 3.55 6.16 6.16
C VAL A 15 2.93 7.54 6.32
N ARG A 16 2.88 8.30 5.23
CA ARG A 16 2.32 9.65 5.16
C ARG A 16 1.26 9.71 4.06
N ARG A 17 0.47 10.79 4.04
CA ARG A 17 -0.48 11.04 2.95
C ARG A 17 0.28 11.16 1.62
N GLY A 18 -0.25 10.51 0.58
CA GLY A 18 0.36 10.48 -0.76
C GLY A 18 1.36 9.33 -1.00
N ASP A 19 1.72 8.56 0.03
CA ASP A 19 2.53 7.36 -0.17
C ASP A 19 1.73 6.27 -0.88
N ILE A 20 2.40 5.54 -1.78
CA ILE A 20 1.82 4.35 -2.42
C ILE A 20 2.15 3.14 -1.57
N VAL A 21 1.12 2.36 -1.23
CA VAL A 21 1.22 1.24 -0.31
C VAL A 21 0.63 -0.02 -0.89
N LEU A 22 1.16 -1.16 -0.48
CA LEU A 22 0.58 -2.47 -0.75
C LEU A 22 -0.34 -2.86 0.40
N VAL A 23 -1.59 -3.16 0.07
CA VAL A 23 -2.62 -3.59 1.02
C VAL A 23 -2.89 -5.07 0.82
N SER A 24 -2.87 -5.83 1.91
CA SER A 24 -3.42 -7.19 1.96
C SER A 24 -4.84 -7.08 2.51
N PRO A 25 -5.89 -7.34 1.71
CA PRO A 25 -7.26 -7.44 2.22
C PRO A 25 -7.35 -8.49 3.32
N TRP A 26 -8.28 -8.31 4.27
CA TRP A 26 -8.61 -9.34 5.24
C TRP A 26 -9.50 -10.42 4.61
N ASP A 27 -9.45 -11.64 5.18
CA ASP A 27 -10.29 -12.75 4.71
C ASP A 27 -11.79 -12.48 4.91
N PHE A 28 -12.13 -11.68 5.93
CA PHE A 28 -13.47 -11.14 6.17
C PHE A 28 -13.50 -9.64 5.90
N GLN A 29 -14.62 -9.12 5.39
CA GLN A 29 -14.76 -7.69 5.03
C GLN A 29 -13.64 -7.19 4.11
N SER A 30 -13.19 -8.04 3.18
CA SER A 30 -12.07 -7.78 2.27
C SER A 30 -12.19 -6.43 1.56
N GLU A 31 -13.39 -6.08 1.10
CA GLU A 31 -13.69 -4.83 0.39
C GLU A 31 -13.54 -3.56 1.24
N GLU A 32 -13.66 -3.68 2.56
CA GLU A 32 -13.65 -2.53 3.47
C GLU A 32 -12.35 -2.43 4.27
N ARG A 33 -11.73 -3.58 4.60
CA ARG A 33 -10.63 -3.68 5.57
C ARG A 33 -9.41 -4.42 5.02
N GLY A 34 -8.24 -4.08 5.58
CA GLY A 34 -6.99 -4.75 5.23
C GLY A 34 -5.81 -4.28 6.05
N ASP A 35 -4.66 -4.91 5.81
CA ASP A 35 -3.38 -4.55 6.41
C ASP A 35 -2.45 -3.93 5.37
N ILE A 36 -1.80 -2.82 5.75
CA ILE A 36 -0.70 -2.23 4.99
C ILE A 36 0.56 -3.04 5.27
N ILE A 37 1.09 -3.69 4.23
CA ILE A 37 2.20 -4.65 4.34
C ILE A 37 3.49 -4.17 3.67
N TRP A 38 3.39 -3.26 2.69
CA TRP A 38 4.55 -2.56 2.13
C TRP A 38 4.27 -1.08 1.82
N ARG A 39 5.31 -0.24 1.84
CA ARG A 39 5.27 1.14 1.34
C ARG A 39 6.30 1.28 0.22
N TYR A 40 5.84 1.59 -0.98
CA TYR A 40 6.72 1.81 -2.11
C TYR A 40 7.40 3.17 -2.01
N ARG A 41 8.69 3.21 -2.33
CA ARG A 41 9.36 4.48 -2.63
C ARG A 41 8.90 5.02 -3.97
N ARG A 42 9.18 6.30 -4.22
CA ARG A 42 8.80 6.98 -5.46
C ARG A 42 9.33 6.29 -6.72
N ASP A 43 10.59 5.88 -6.70
CA ASP A 43 11.25 5.20 -7.82
C ASP A 43 10.67 3.80 -8.08
N GLN A 44 10.35 3.06 -7.02
CA GLN A 44 9.67 1.76 -7.12
C GLN A 44 8.25 1.92 -7.69
N ALA A 45 7.51 2.92 -7.23
CA ALA A 45 6.19 3.23 -7.77
C ALA A 45 6.24 3.63 -9.24
N GLU A 46 7.26 4.38 -9.66
CA GLU A 46 7.45 4.73 -11.07
C GLU A 46 7.81 3.51 -11.93
N TRP A 47 8.63 2.60 -11.41
CA TRP A 47 8.87 1.31 -12.06
C TRP A 47 7.55 0.51 -12.22
N LEU A 48 6.71 0.45 -11.18
CA LEU A 48 5.41 -0.23 -11.25
C LEU A 48 4.50 0.38 -12.34
N ARG A 49 4.47 1.70 -12.46
CA ARG A 49 3.70 2.39 -13.51
C ARG A 49 4.22 2.06 -14.90
N ARG A 50 5.53 2.15 -15.11
CA ARG A 50 6.16 1.88 -16.42
C ARG A 50 5.93 0.45 -16.90
N ASN A 51 5.78 -0.50 -15.98
CA ASN A 51 5.51 -1.90 -16.29
C ASN A 51 4.01 -2.24 -16.29
N GLY A 52 3.11 -1.26 -16.13
CA GLY A 52 1.67 -1.48 -16.17
C GLY A 52 1.07 -2.16 -14.93
N TYR A 53 1.83 -2.31 -13.84
CA TYR A 53 1.32 -2.88 -12.59
C TYR A 53 0.57 -1.88 -11.71
N LEU A 54 0.73 -0.59 -11.98
CA LEU A 54 0.07 0.49 -11.26
C LEU A 54 -0.47 1.50 -12.24
N GLU A 55 -1.79 1.60 -12.32
CA GLU A 55 -2.48 2.68 -13.02
C GLU A 55 -2.98 3.69 -11.99
N ILE A 56 -2.74 4.97 -12.25
CA ILE A 56 -3.31 6.05 -11.45
C ILE A 56 -4.29 6.76 -12.36
N SER A 57 -5.57 6.43 -12.23
CA SER A 57 -6.63 7.27 -12.76
C SER A 57 -6.56 8.62 -12.06
N ARG A 58 -6.60 9.68 -12.87
CA ARG A 58 -6.54 11.06 -12.40
C ARG A 58 -7.91 11.53 -11.93
#